data_AF-A0A930AKW6-F1
#
_entry.id   AF-A0A930AKW6-F1
#
_cell.length_a   1.000
_cell.length_b   1.000
_cell.length_c   1.000
_cell.angle_alpha   90.00
_cell.angle_beta   90.00
_cell.angle_gamma   90.00
#
_symmetry.space_group_name_H-M   'P 1'
#
loop_
_entity.id
_entity.type
_entity.pdbx_description
1 polymer ?
#
loop_
_entity_poly.entity_id
_entity_poly.type
_entity_poly.pdbx_seq_one_letter_code
_entity_poly.pdbx_strand_id
1 'polypeptide(L)'
;YNARIIGCTMPREELYARINARVEKMFQAGLQQEVESLLQQGVSFTDACMKGIGYREWEGFFEGKKSLEEVKEEIQKHSRQFAKRQYTWFHHQMEVEWFENNNAIQRQAMLDDLVHWYQN
;
A
#
# COMPACT_ATOMS: atom_id res chain seq x y z
N TYR A 1 11.77 -10.70 -21.79
CA TYR A 1 12.21 -11.61 -20.72
C TYR A 1 11.29 -12.82 -20.72
N ASN A 2 11.78 -14.03 -20.47
CA ASN A 2 10.92 -15.14 -20.05
C ASN A 2 10.58 -14.89 -18.58
N ALA A 3 9.42 -14.32 -18.33
CA ALA A 3 9.02 -13.83 -17.01
C ALA A 3 7.68 -14.42 -16.62
N ARG A 4 7.64 -15.10 -15.48
CA ARG A 4 6.40 -15.51 -14.81
C ARG A 4 5.96 -14.42 -13.85
N ILE A 5 4.71 -13.98 -13.93
CA ILE A 5 4.17 -12.91 -13.10
C ILE A 5 3.20 -13.53 -12.11
N ILE A 6 3.51 -13.37 -10.83
CA ILE A 6 2.72 -13.91 -9.73
C ILE A 6 2.11 -12.77 -8.92
N GLY A 7 0.84 -12.91 -8.57
CA GLY A 7 0.08 -11.95 -7.79
C GLY A 7 -0.41 -12.55 -6.48
N CYS A 8 -0.15 -11.88 -5.36
CA CYS A 8 -0.75 -12.23 -4.08
C CYS A 8 -2.12 -11.55 -3.93
N THR A 9 -3.17 -12.33 -3.73
CA THR A 9 -4.54 -11.83 -3.50
C THR A 9 -5.11 -12.31 -2.17
N MET A 10 -6.21 -11.71 -1.75
CA MET A 10 -7.00 -12.11 -0.58
C MET A 10 -8.40 -11.49 -0.67
N PRO A 11 -9.37 -11.97 0.14
CA PRO A 11 -10.70 -11.37 0.18
C PRO A 11 -10.62 -9.86 0.46
N ARG A 12 -11.50 -9.10 -0.22
CA ARG A 12 -11.47 -7.63 -0.20
C ARG A 12 -11.61 -7.06 1.21
N GLU A 13 -12.46 -7.68 2.04
CA GLU A 13 -12.69 -7.26 3.42
C GLU A 13 -11.44 -7.43 4.28
N GLU A 14 -10.76 -8.58 4.17
CA GLU A 14 -9.49 -8.84 4.84
C GLU A 14 -8.40 -7.85 4.40
N LEU A 15 -8.28 -7.61 3.09
CA LEU A 15 -7.31 -6.65 2.55
C LEU A 15 -7.54 -5.25 3.13
N TYR A 16 -8.80 -4.81 3.17
CA TYR A 16 -9.15 -3.49 3.67
C TYR A 16 -8.91 -3.37 5.18
N ALA A 17 -9.23 -4.41 5.95
CA ALA A 17 -8.93 -4.45 7.38
C ALA A 17 -7.41 -4.35 7.62
N ARG A 18 -6.58 -5.08 6.86
CA ARG A 18 -5.11 -5.01 6.97
C ARG A 18 -4.56 -3.65 6.55
N ILE A 19 -5.09 -3.04 5.50
CA ILE A 19 -4.71 -1.69 5.09
C ILE A 19 -5.00 -0.69 6.21
N ASN A 20 -6.20 -0.72 6.79
CA ASN A 20 -6.59 0.20 7.86
C ASN A 20 -5.70 0.01 9.09
N ALA A 21 -5.47 -1.24 9.50
CA ALA A 21 -4.57 -1.57 10.61
C ALA A 21 -3.13 -1.12 10.34
N ARG A 22 -2.65 -1.23 9.10
CA ARG A 22 -1.31 -0.74 8.73
C ARG A 22 -1.22 0.78 8.87
N VAL A 23 -2.22 1.52 8.39
CA VAL A 23 -2.24 2.98 8.54
C VAL A 23 -2.22 3.36 10.01
N GLU A 24 -3.02 2.68 10.85
CA GLU A 24 -2.99 2.94 12.30
C GLU A 24 -1.58 2.73 12.89
N LYS A 25 -0.90 1.64 12.50
CA LYS A 25 0.49 1.40 12.91
C LYS A 25 1.45 2.48 12.43
N MET A 26 1.27 3.04 11.23
CA MET A 26 2.10 4.14 10.74
C MET A 26 1.94 5.39 11.60
N PHE A 27 0.71 5.73 12.00
CA PHE A 27 0.46 6.85 12.91
C PHE A 27 1.10 6.59 14.28
N GLN A 28 0.96 5.39 14.83
CA GLN A 28 1.58 5.00 16.10
C GLN A 28 3.12 5.00 16.03
N ALA A 29 3.69 4.70 14.86
CA ALA A 29 5.13 4.73 14.61
C ALA A 29 5.69 6.13 14.35
N GLY A 30 4.83 7.16 14.30
CA GLY A 30 5.24 8.55 14.19
C GLY A 30 5.23 9.14 12.79
N LEU A 31 4.31 8.71 11.92
CA LEU A 31 4.14 9.28 10.57
C LEU A 31 3.99 10.81 10.57
N GLN A 32 3.31 11.37 11.56
CA GLN A 32 3.17 12.82 11.68
C GLN A 32 4.54 13.49 11.86
N GLN A 33 5.33 12.98 12.81
CA GLN A 33 6.66 13.50 13.14
C GLN A 33 7.63 13.36 11.96
N GLU A 34 7.51 12.28 11.19
CA GLU A 34 8.25 12.09 9.94
C GLU A 34 7.93 13.20 8.94
N VAL A 35 6.64 13.49 8.70
CA VAL A 35 6.21 14.55 7.77
C VAL A 35 6.63 15.93 8.28
N GLU A 36 6.46 16.22 9.56
CA GLU A 36 6.92 17.48 10.19
C GLU A 36 8.42 17.70 9.98
N SER A 37 9.23 16.66 10.20
CA SER A 37 10.68 16.71 10.00
C SER A 37 11.06 17.01 8.56
N LEU A 38 10.36 16.42 7.58
CA LEU A 38 10.60 16.70 6.15
C LEU A 38 10.28 18.16 5.81
N LEU A 39 9.16 18.68 6.30
CA LEU A 39 8.79 20.08 6.09
C LEU A 39 9.81 21.04 6.71
N GLN A 40 10.31 20.73 7.92
CA GLN A 40 11.37 21.51 8.57
C GLN A 40 12.70 21.50 7.80
N GLN A 41 12.97 20.43 7.05
CA GLN A 41 14.13 20.32 6.16
C GLN A 41 13.95 21.07 4.83
N GLY A 42 12.81 21.74 4.62
CA GLY A 42 12.51 22.53 3.43
C GLY A 42 11.87 21.74 2.29
N VAL A 43 11.46 20.49 2.53
CA VAL A 43 10.65 19.73 1.58
C VAL A 43 9.25 20.34 1.53
N SER A 44 8.71 20.53 0.33
CA SER A 44 7.38 21.05 0.10
C SER A 44 6.42 19.94 -0.35
N PHE A 45 5.11 20.12 -0.11
CA PHE A 45 4.08 19.24 -0.66
C PHE A 45 4.05 19.21 -2.20
N THR A 46 4.74 20.15 -2.87
CA THR A 46 4.95 20.13 -4.32
C THR A 46 5.98 19.11 -4.78
N ASP A 47 6.88 18.68 -3.90
CA ASP A 47 7.97 17.77 -4.25
C ASP A 47 7.47 16.35 -4.54
N ALA A 48 8.18 15.66 -5.44
CA ALA A 48 7.79 14.33 -5.90
C ALA A 48 7.68 13.31 -4.75
N CYS A 49 8.56 13.40 -3.75
CA CYS A 49 8.55 12.55 -2.57
C CYS A 49 7.26 12.71 -1.73
N MET A 50 6.70 13.92 -1.68
CA MET A 50 5.47 14.22 -0.94
C MET A 50 4.19 13.82 -1.70
N LYS A 51 4.27 13.42 -2.97
CA LYS A 51 3.10 12.97 -3.74
C LYS A 51 2.64 11.54 -3.39
N GLY A 52 3.40 10.82 -2.58
CA GLY A 52 3.04 9.48 -2.11
C GLY A 52 1.80 9.47 -1.21
N ILE A 53 1.02 8.39 -1.27
CA ILE A 53 -0.07 8.14 -0.32
C ILE A 53 0.54 7.94 1.07
N GLY A 54 0.06 8.71 2.04
CA GLY A 54 0.62 8.79 3.39
C GLY A 54 1.30 10.13 3.67
N TYR A 55 1.66 10.89 2.63
CA TYR A 55 2.35 12.20 2.73
C TYR A 55 1.48 13.34 2.22
N ARG A 56 0.96 13.22 0.99
CA ARG A 56 0.13 14.27 0.37
C ARG A 56 -1.12 14.63 1.17
N GLU A 57 -1.66 13.67 1.93
CA GLU A 57 -2.87 13.87 2.73
C GLU A 57 -2.66 14.86 3.89
N TRP A 58 -1.40 15.10 4.29
CA TRP A 58 -1.06 16.00 5.39
C TRP A 58 -1.08 17.49 5.03
N GLU A 59 -1.10 17.85 3.74
CA GLU A 59 -1.04 19.26 3.29
C GLU A 59 -2.14 20.09 3.97
N GLY A 60 -3.39 19.62 3.90
CA GLY A 60 -4.52 20.31 4.53
C GLY A 60 -4.47 20.35 6.06
N PHE A 61 -3.77 19.42 6.71
CA PHE A 61 -3.59 19.42 8.17
C PHE A 61 -2.65 20.54 8.60
N PHE A 62 -1.51 20.70 7.91
CA PHE A 62 -0.57 21.79 8.21
C PHE A 62 -1.09 23.17 7.79
N GLU A 63 -2.06 23.23 6.88
CA GLU A 63 -2.81 24.46 6.58
C GLU A 63 -3.95 24.77 7.58
N GLY A 64 -4.19 23.90 8.57
CA GLY A 64 -5.28 24.06 9.53
C GLY A 64 -6.68 23.80 8.97
N LYS A 65 -6.78 23.16 7.79
CA LYS A 65 -8.03 22.85 7.09
C LYS A 65 -8.57 21.44 7.39
N LYS A 66 -7.76 20.57 7.97
CA LYS A 66 -8.09 19.18 8.29
C LYS A 66 -7.65 18.80 9.69
N SER A 67 -8.43 17.95 10.35
CA SER A 67 -8.10 17.24 11.57
C SER A 67 -7.18 16.04 11.31
N LEU A 68 -6.56 15.54 12.37
CA LEU A 68 -5.71 14.35 12.31
C LEU A 68 -6.51 13.11 11.87
N GLU A 69 -7.76 13.02 12.34
CA GLU A 69 -8.71 11.98 12.01
C GLU A 69 -9.04 11.98 10.52
N GLU A 70 -9.31 13.15 9.93
CA GLU A 70 -9.58 13.29 8.50
C GLU A 70 -8.38 12.86 7.64
N VAL A 71 -7.16 13.25 8.03
CA VAL A 71 -5.94 12.79 7.34
C VAL A 71 -5.83 11.27 7.39
N LYS A 72 -6.06 10.67 8.56
CA LYS A 72 -6.00 9.22 8.73
C LYS A 72 -7.02 8.51 7.85
N GLU A 73 -8.27 8.98 7.82
CA GLU A 73 -9.34 8.42 6.98
C GLU A 73 -9.01 8.53 5.49
N GLU A 74 -8.44 9.66 5.05
CA GLU A 74 -8.01 9.85 3.67
C GLU A 74 -6.88 8.91 3.28
N ILE A 75 -5.85 8.75 4.13
CA ILE A 75 -4.74 7.82 3.87
C ILE A 75 -5.27 6.39 3.74
N GLN A 76 -6.19 5.97 4.61
CA GLN A 76 -6.83 4.66 4.51
C GLN A 76 -7.64 4.51 3.22
N LYS A 77 -8.46 5.51 2.88
CA LYS A 77 -9.29 5.52 1.66
C LYS A 77 -8.44 5.46 0.40
N HIS A 78 -7.41 6.31 0.29
CA HIS A 78 -6.52 6.34 -0.87
C HIS A 78 -5.70 5.06 -0.96
N SER A 79 -5.25 4.48 0.15
CA SER A 79 -4.56 3.19 0.18
C SER A 79 -5.44 2.05 -0.35
N ARG A 80 -6.72 2.00 0.05
CA ARG A 80 -7.69 1.00 -0.47
C ARG A 80 -7.97 1.19 -1.96
N GLN A 81 -8.13 2.43 -2.41
CA GLN A 81 -8.33 2.74 -3.83
C GLN A 81 -7.10 2.38 -4.66
N PHE A 82 -5.90 2.64 -4.14
CA PHE A 82 -4.66 2.27 -4.79
C PHE A 82 -4.51 0.76 -4.93
N ALA A 83 -4.77 0.00 -3.85
CA ALA A 83 -4.78 -1.46 -3.90
C ALA A 83 -5.79 -2.00 -4.95
N LYS A 84 -6.99 -1.41 -5.02
CA LYS A 84 -7.97 -1.74 -6.08
C LYS A 84 -7.41 -1.46 -7.48
N ARG A 85 -6.80 -0.28 -7.69
CA ARG A 85 -6.21 0.08 -8.99
C ARG A 85 -5.07 -0.86 -9.38
N GLN A 86 -4.20 -1.24 -8.44
CA GLN A 86 -3.14 -2.22 -8.67
C GLN A 86 -3.74 -3.55 -9.13
N TYR A 87 -4.71 -4.09 -8.37
CA TYR A 87 -5.39 -5.33 -8.75
C TYR A 87 -6.01 -5.25 -10.14
N THR A 88 -6.80 -4.21 -10.43
CA THR A 88 -7.42 -4.03 -11.73
C THR A 88 -6.38 -3.93 -12.84
N TRP A 89 -5.30 -3.18 -12.65
CA TRP A 89 -4.26 -3.04 -13.66
C TRP A 89 -3.57 -4.38 -13.94
N PHE A 90 -3.12 -5.09 -12.90
CA PHE A 90 -2.47 -6.41 -13.07
C PHE A 90 -3.39 -7.42 -13.74
N HIS A 91 -4.65 -7.50 -13.31
CA HIS A 91 -5.61 -8.45 -13.86
C HIS A 91 -5.92 -8.21 -15.35
N HIS A 92 -5.82 -6.97 -15.86
CA HIS A 92 -6.16 -6.65 -17.24
C HIS A 92 -4.95 -6.50 -18.17
N GLN A 93 -3.77 -6.17 -17.63
CA GLN A 93 -2.59 -5.84 -18.44
C GLN A 93 -1.56 -6.96 -18.48
N MET A 94 -1.69 -7.95 -17.59
CA MET A 94 -0.69 -9.00 -17.42
C MET A 94 -1.37 -10.34 -17.22
N GLU A 95 -0.74 -11.41 -17.70
CA GLU A 95 -1.12 -12.77 -17.38
C GLU A 95 -0.55 -13.11 -16.00
N VAL A 96 -1.29 -12.71 -14.96
CA VAL A 96 -0.89 -12.90 -13.57
C VAL A 96 -1.52 -14.17 -13.02
N GLU A 97 -0.68 -15.03 -12.46
CA GLU A 97 -1.13 -16.16 -11.67
C GLU A 97 -1.39 -15.72 -10.22
N TRP A 98 -2.64 -15.80 -9.79
CA TRP A 98 -3.06 -15.27 -8.49
C TRP A 98 -3.06 -16.36 -7.42
N PHE A 99 -2.39 -16.08 -6.31
CA PHE A 99 -2.35 -16.95 -5.13
C PHE A 99 -3.00 -16.26 -3.93
N GLU A 100 -3.89 -16.98 -3.27
CA GLU A 100 -4.51 -16.54 -2.03
C GLU A 100 -3.48 -16.57 -0.89
N ASN A 101 -3.16 -15.38 -0.38
CA ASN A 101 -2.10 -15.17 0.60
C ASN A 101 -2.61 -15.23 2.05
N ASN A 102 -3.88 -15.55 2.29
CA ASN A 102 -4.46 -15.67 3.62
C ASN A 102 -4.26 -17.07 4.25
N ASN A 103 -3.90 -18.09 3.46
CA ASN A 103 -3.66 -19.45 3.93
C ASN A 103 -2.16 -19.82 3.92
N ALA A 104 -1.64 -20.30 5.05
CA ALA A 104 -0.25 -20.74 5.15
C ALA A 104 0.11 -21.89 4.19
N ILE A 105 -0.86 -22.79 3.94
CA ILE A 105 -0.68 -23.93 3.04
C ILE A 105 -0.57 -23.46 1.58
N GLN A 106 -1.47 -22.57 1.16
CA GLN A 106 -1.42 -21.99 -0.20
C GLN A 106 -0.16 -21.15 -0.40
N ARG A 107 0.27 -20.40 0.63
CA ARG A 107 1.56 -19.67 0.60
C ARG A 107 2.74 -20.63 0.40
N GLN A 108 2.78 -21.75 1.12
CA GLN A 108 3.85 -22.72 0.97
C GLN A 108 3.83 -23.36 -0.42
N ALA A 109 2.64 -23.74 -0.92
CA ALA A 109 2.49 -24.29 -2.27
C ALA A 109 2.97 -23.32 -3.36
N MET A 110 2.66 -22.02 -3.22
CA MET A 110 3.16 -20.96 -4.11
C MET A 110 4.69 -20.87 -4.09
N LEU A 111 5.30 -20.94 -2.90
CA LEU A 111 6.76 -20.90 -2.76
C LEU A 111 7.41 -22.14 -3.40
N ASP A 112 6.86 -23.32 -3.18
CA ASP A 112 7.37 -24.57 -3.75
C ASP A 112 7.30 -24.55 -5.28
N ASP A 113 6.18 -24.08 -5.84
CA ASP A 113 5.98 -23.90 -7.28
C ASP A 113 6.97 -22.86 -7.88
N LEU A 114 7.19 -21.74 -7.19
CA LEU A 114 8.17 -20.73 -7.59
C LEU A 114 9.60 -21.28 -7.62
N VAL A 115 9.97 -22.05 -6.61
CA VAL A 115 11.29 -22.70 -6.53
C VAL A 115 11.46 -23.69 -7.66
N HIS A 116 10.43 -24.50 -7.96
CA HIS A 116 10.46 -25.43 -9.07
C HIS A 116 10.61 -24.74 -10.43
N TRP A 117 9.88 -23.63 -10.66
CA TRP A 117 10.01 -22.85 -11.88
C TRP A 117 11.39 -22.23 -12.04
N TYR A 118 12.01 -21.75 -10.96
CA TYR A 118 13.34 -21.13 -11.04
C TYR A 118 14.47 -22.14 -11.30
N GLN A 119 14.28 -23.40 -10.87
CA GLN A 119 15.27 -24.47 -11.02
C GLN A 119 15.26 -25.16 -12.39
N ASN A 120 14.23 -24.90 -13.22
CA ASN A 120 14.08 -25.43 -14.59
C ASN A 120 14.16 -24.30 -15.64
#